data_AF-A0A0L7QNQ0-F1
#
_entry.id   AF-A0A0L7QNQ0-F1
#
_cell.length_a   1.000
_cell.length_b   1.000
_cell.length_c   1.000
_cell.angle_alpha   90.00
_cell.angle_beta   90.00
_cell.angle_gamma   90.00
#
_symmetry.space_group_name_H-M   'P 1'
#
loop_
_entity.id
_entity.type
_entity.pdbx_description
1 polymer ?
#
loop_
_entity_poly.entity_id
_entity_poly.type
_entity_poly.pdbx_seq_one_letter_code
_entity_poly.pdbx_strand_id
1 'polypeptide(L)'
;MHKKLFVEQPILVNRKGPILLRDKARPHVSQFTIRKTHELGYETLKHPPYSFFKHFGAFLREKIFRNKEDAVNTPVKFINSRTPDFYCNGIGTLVKRWRKCTESNGNYFDEINSF
;
A
#
# COMPACT_ATOMS: atom_id res chain seq x y z
N MET A 1 -4.49 19.22 -1.81
CA MET A 1 -3.02 19.08 -1.77
C MET A 1 -2.47 19.85 -0.58
N HIS A 2 -1.60 19.25 0.24
CA HIS A 2 -1.03 19.92 1.42
C HIS A 2 0.05 20.92 1.01
N LYS A 3 -0.19 22.23 1.24
CA LYS A 3 0.77 23.32 0.95
C LYS A 3 2.14 23.12 1.61
N LYS A 4 2.19 22.40 2.73
CA LYS A 4 3.43 22.11 3.48
C LYS A 4 4.41 21.20 2.71
N LEU A 5 3.89 20.29 1.87
CA LEU A 5 4.72 19.36 1.07
C LEU A 5 5.53 20.08 -0.02
N PHE A 6 5.01 21.18 -0.58
CA PHE A 6 5.71 21.99 -1.59
C PHE A 6 6.97 22.65 -1.03
N VAL A 7 6.97 23.00 0.25
CA VAL A 7 8.08 23.72 0.91
C VAL A 7 9.15 22.74 1.39
N GLU A 8 8.75 21.65 2.05
CA GLU A 8 9.72 20.73 2.66
C GLU A 8 10.29 19.70 1.68
N GLN A 9 9.53 19.29 0.66
CA GLN A 9 9.96 18.25 -0.29
C GLN A 9 9.57 18.58 -1.75
N PRO A 10 10.07 19.70 -2.31
CA PRO A 10 9.70 20.16 -3.66
C PRO A 10 9.98 19.13 -4.76
N ILE A 11 10.99 18.26 -4.58
CA ILE A 11 11.33 17.17 -5.51
C ILE A 11 10.21 16.13 -5.61
N LEU A 12 9.55 15.80 -4.49
CA LEU A 12 8.42 14.86 -4.50
C LEU A 12 7.18 15.47 -5.16
N VAL A 13 7.01 16.79 -5.05
CA VAL A 13 5.85 17.48 -5.61
C VAL A 13 6.03 17.79 -7.11
N ASN A 14 7.27 18.01 -7.56
CA ASN A 14 7.62 18.27 -8.96
C ASN A 14 8.03 17.00 -9.74
N ARG A 15 7.81 15.83 -9.15
CA ARG A 15 8.14 14.51 -9.71
C ARG A 15 7.31 14.25 -10.98
N LYS A 16 7.96 13.77 -12.05
CA LYS A 16 7.32 13.51 -13.36
C LYS A 16 6.54 12.19 -13.47
N GLY A 17 6.66 11.27 -12.50
CA GLY A 17 6.01 9.95 -12.54
C GLY A 17 5.42 9.54 -11.18
N PRO A 18 4.84 8.35 -11.04
CA PRO A 18 4.33 7.83 -9.76
C PRO A 18 5.33 6.91 -9.03
N ILE A 19 5.34 6.91 -7.68
CA ILE A 19 6.17 5.98 -6.88
C ILE A 19 5.41 4.67 -6.70
N LEU A 20 6.02 3.56 -7.07
CA LEU A 20 5.50 2.22 -6.84
C LEU A 20 6.09 1.63 -5.57
N LEU A 21 5.24 1.39 -4.58
CA LEU A 21 5.57 0.54 -3.43
C LEU A 21 5.03 -0.86 -3.70
N ARG A 22 5.92 -1.86 -3.78
CA ARG A 22 5.57 -3.27 -3.98
C ARG A 22 6.49 -4.20 -3.21
N ASP A 23 6.04 -5.41 -2.93
CA ASP A 23 6.87 -6.45 -2.31
C ASP A 23 7.90 -7.04 -3.30
N LYS A 24 8.72 -7.95 -2.79
CA LYS A 24 9.80 -8.60 -3.55
C LYS A 24 9.42 -10.00 -4.07
N ALA A 25 8.13 -10.28 -4.26
CA ALA A 25 7.72 -11.59 -4.79
C ALA A 25 8.36 -11.84 -6.17
N ARG A 26 8.69 -13.11 -6.47
CA ARG A 26 9.45 -13.50 -7.68
C ARG A 26 8.93 -12.88 -8.98
N PRO A 27 7.60 -12.84 -9.25
CA PRO A 27 7.10 -12.21 -10.47
C PRO A 27 7.45 -10.71 -10.56
N HIS A 28 7.44 -10.01 -9.43
CA HIS A 28 7.67 -8.56 -9.34
C HIS A 28 9.13 -8.14 -9.47
N VAL A 29 10.08 -9.06 -9.27
CA VAL A 29 11.52 -8.80 -9.47
C VAL A 29 12.06 -9.38 -10.77
N SER A 30 11.19 -9.96 -11.61
CA SER A 30 11.56 -10.43 -12.94
C SER A 30 12.09 -9.27 -13.80
N GLN A 31 13.06 -9.57 -14.68
CA GLN A 31 13.60 -8.58 -15.61
C GLN A 31 12.51 -7.95 -16.47
N PHE A 32 11.52 -8.75 -16.89
CA PHE A 32 10.38 -8.28 -17.65
C PHE A 32 9.58 -7.21 -16.89
N THR A 33 9.22 -7.46 -15.64
CA THR A 33 8.47 -6.50 -14.82
C THR A 33 9.31 -5.26 -14.51
N ILE A 34 10.60 -5.39 -14.22
CA ILE A 34 11.50 -4.24 -13.98
C ILE A 34 11.57 -3.35 -15.22
N ARG A 35 11.81 -3.94 -16.40
CA ARG A 35 11.85 -3.21 -17.67
C ARG A 35 10.55 -2.47 -17.93
N LYS A 36 9.40 -3.14 -17.75
CA LYS A 36 8.10 -2.50 -17.94
C LYS A 36 7.84 -1.35 -16.96
N THR A 37 8.28 -1.50 -15.72
CA THR A 37 8.18 -0.44 -14.69
C THR A 37 8.97 0.80 -15.11
N HIS A 38 10.18 0.61 -15.65
CA HIS A 38 11.02 1.69 -16.16
C HIS A 38 10.42 2.36 -17.41
N GLU A 39 9.94 1.58 -18.38
CA GLU A 39 9.27 2.10 -19.59
C GLU A 39 8.05 2.97 -19.26
N LEU A 40 7.33 2.66 -18.18
CA LEU A 40 6.19 3.44 -17.72
C LEU A 40 6.58 4.66 -16.84
N GLY A 41 7.88 4.87 -16.56
CA GLY A 41 8.37 5.98 -15.74
C GLY A 41 8.08 5.85 -14.24
N TYR A 42 7.86 4.63 -13.74
CA TYR A 42 7.62 4.39 -12.32
C TYR A 42 8.95 4.25 -11.58
N GLU A 43 9.08 4.96 -10.46
CA GLU A 43 10.19 4.73 -9.52
C GLU A 43 9.74 3.71 -8.49
N THR A 44 10.58 2.73 -8.17
CA THR A 44 10.23 1.69 -7.20
C THR A 44 10.83 1.99 -5.83
N LEU A 45 9.98 2.07 -4.80
CA LEU A 45 10.41 2.19 -3.42
C LEU A 45 10.72 0.80 -2.84
N LYS A 46 11.85 0.66 -2.14
CA LYS A 46 12.22 -0.61 -1.49
C LYS A 46 11.25 -0.89 -0.34
N HIS A 47 10.59 -2.05 -0.38
CA HIS A 47 9.68 -2.52 0.68
C HIS A 47 10.27 -3.75 1.39
N PRO A 48 10.20 -3.85 2.72
CA PRO A 48 10.39 -5.11 3.43
C PRO A 48 9.31 -6.13 3.02
N PRO A 49 9.59 -7.43 3.12
CA PRO A 49 8.58 -8.45 2.82
C PRO A 49 7.40 -8.35 3.80
N TYR A 50 6.20 -8.60 3.28
CA TYR A 50 4.91 -8.70 3.99
C TYR A 50 4.19 -7.38 4.36
N SER A 51 2.96 -7.25 3.86
CA SER A 51 1.97 -6.24 4.26
C SER A 51 0.62 -6.92 4.39
N PHE A 52 -0.09 -6.72 5.50
CA PHE A 52 -1.37 -7.39 5.77
C PHE A 52 -2.58 -6.51 5.42
N PHE A 53 -3.58 -7.08 4.72
CA PHE A 53 -4.82 -6.42 4.31
C PHE A 53 -5.92 -6.50 5.41
N LYS A 54 -5.65 -5.97 6.61
CA LYS A 54 -6.53 -6.14 7.79
C LYS A 54 -8.00 -5.75 7.56
N HIS A 55 -8.26 -4.61 6.92
CA HIS A 55 -9.63 -4.10 6.75
C HIS A 55 -10.42 -4.96 5.77
N PHE A 56 -9.75 -5.52 4.76
CA PHE A 56 -10.37 -6.45 3.85
C PHE A 56 -10.64 -7.78 4.56
N GLY A 57 -9.69 -8.30 5.35
CA GLY A 57 -9.93 -9.49 6.18
C GLY A 57 -11.12 -9.32 7.13
N ALA A 58 -11.27 -8.16 7.78
CA ALA A 58 -12.44 -7.85 8.59
C ALA A 58 -13.73 -7.84 7.77
N PHE A 59 -13.71 -7.25 6.57
CA PHE A 59 -14.85 -7.23 5.66
C PHE A 59 -15.26 -8.63 5.15
N LEU A 60 -14.32 -9.57 5.11
CA LEU A 60 -14.58 -10.95 4.67
C LEU A 60 -15.10 -11.87 5.79
N ARG A 61 -14.94 -11.50 7.07
CA ARG A 61 -15.11 -12.41 8.22
C ARG A 61 -16.45 -13.14 8.29
N GLU A 62 -17.52 -12.53 7.80
CA GLU A 62 -18.89 -13.08 7.86
C GLU A 62 -19.47 -13.37 6.47
N LYS A 63 -18.62 -13.42 5.44
CA LYS A 63 -19.06 -13.65 4.06
C LYS A 63 -18.91 -15.12 3.66
N ILE A 64 -20.00 -15.71 3.19
CA ILE A 64 -20.02 -17.02 2.55
C ILE A 64 -20.20 -16.80 1.05
N PHE A 65 -19.24 -17.27 0.25
CA PHE A 65 -19.31 -17.19 -1.22
C PHE A 65 -19.95 -18.45 -1.76
N ARG A 66 -21.09 -18.31 -2.46
CA ARG A 66 -21.81 -19.45 -3.04
C ARG A 66 -21.35 -19.79 -4.44
N ASN A 67 -20.70 -18.84 -5.12
CA ASN A 67 -20.17 -19.00 -6.46
C ASN A 67 -18.95 -18.08 -6.68
N LYS A 68 -18.28 -18.27 -7.82
CA LYS A 68 -17.11 -17.49 -8.21
C LYS A 68 -17.42 -16.00 -8.39
N GLU A 69 -18.59 -15.68 -8.91
CA GLU A 69 -18.99 -14.30 -9.17
C GLU A 69 -19.13 -13.50 -7.86
N ASP A 70 -19.70 -14.10 -6.82
CA ASP A 70 -19.78 -13.52 -5.48
C ASP A 70 -18.38 -13.22 -4.92
N ALA A 71 -17.44 -14.15 -5.09
CA ALA A 71 -16.06 -13.99 -4.64
C ALA A 71 -15.33 -12.87 -5.39
N VAL A 72 -15.51 -12.78 -6.71
CA VAL A 72 -14.89 -11.74 -7.57
C VAL A 72 -15.49 -10.36 -7.31
N ASN A 73 -16.80 -10.27 -7.09
CA ASN A 73 -17.49 -9.00 -6.88
C ASN A 73 -17.27 -8.42 -5.47
N THR A 74 -16.84 -9.24 -4.50
CA THR A 74 -16.67 -8.80 -3.11
C THR A 74 -15.52 -7.80 -2.91
N PRO A 75 -14.31 -7.99 -3.48
CA PRO A 75 -13.28 -6.96 -3.51
C PRO A 75 -13.75 -5.65 -4.14
N VAL A 76 -14.54 -5.70 -5.22
CA VAL A 76 -15.09 -4.51 -5.88
C VAL A 76 -16.04 -3.76 -4.94
N LYS A 77 -16.96 -4.47 -4.29
CA LYS A 77 -17.84 -3.90 -3.26
C LYS A 77 -17.05 -3.28 -2.11
N PHE A 78 -15.98 -3.94 -1.66
CA PHE A 78 -15.10 -3.40 -0.62
C PHE A 78 -14.49 -2.08 -1.06
N ILE A 79 -13.87 -2.01 -2.25
CA ILE A 79 -13.22 -0.81 -2.77
C ILE A 79 -14.23 0.33 -2.91
N ASN A 80 -15.39 0.07 -3.51
CA ASN A 80 -16.42 1.08 -3.75
C ASN A 80 -17.06 1.60 -2.45
N SER A 81 -16.98 0.84 -1.34
CA SER A 81 -17.45 1.28 -0.02
C SER A 81 -16.49 2.24 0.71
N ARG A 82 -15.27 2.46 0.19
CA ARG A 82 -14.25 3.29 0.87
C ARG A 82 -14.26 4.72 0.33
N THR A 83 -14.13 5.67 1.26
CA THR A 83 -13.94 7.08 0.93
C THR A 83 -12.50 7.34 0.49
N PRO A 84 -12.23 8.43 -0.24
CA PRO A 84 -10.85 8.87 -0.51
C PRO A 84 -10.00 8.99 0.77
N ASP A 85 -10.61 9.48 1.86
CA ASP A 85 -9.94 9.63 3.16
C ASP A 85 -9.44 8.31 3.74
N PHE A 86 -10.12 7.19 3.47
CA PHE A 86 -9.64 5.86 3.88
C PHE A 86 -8.25 5.58 3.30
N TYR A 87 -8.05 5.86 2.02
CA TYR A 87 -6.77 5.67 1.34
C TYR A 87 -5.72 6.70 1.78
N CYS A 88 -6.12 7.97 1.90
CA CYS A 88 -5.23 9.03 2.37
C CYS A 88 -4.72 8.75 3.79
N ASN A 89 -5.61 8.32 4.70
CA ASN A 89 -5.25 7.94 6.07
C ASN A 89 -4.33 6.73 6.07
N GLY A 90 -4.66 5.68 5.29
CA GLY A 90 -3.83 4.49 5.15
C GLY A 90 -2.40 4.81 4.71
N ILE A 91 -2.24 5.62 3.66
CA ILE A 91 -0.93 6.07 3.17
C ILE A 91 -0.23 6.97 4.22
N GLY A 92 -0.97 7.88 4.85
CA GLY A 92 -0.45 8.78 5.90
C GLY A 92 0.10 8.04 7.12
N THR A 93 -0.38 6.83 7.42
CA THR A 93 0.17 6.02 8.51
C THR A 93 1.58 5.47 8.24
N LEU A 94 2.04 5.42 6.98
CA LEU A 94 3.36 4.89 6.63
C LEU A 94 4.50 5.61 7.36
N VAL A 95 4.42 6.94 7.50
CA VAL A 95 5.43 7.73 8.22
C VAL A 95 5.57 7.29 9.67
N LYS A 96 4.43 7.06 10.35
CA LYS A 96 4.42 6.59 11.75
C LYS A 96 4.97 5.16 11.85
N ARG A 97 4.60 4.27 10.91
CA ARG A 97 5.08 2.88 10.89
C ARG A 97 6.57 2.77 10.61
N TRP A 98 7.12 3.56 9.69
CA TRP A 98 8.56 3.58 9.43
C TRP A 98 9.34 4.08 10.63
N ARG A 99 8.83 5.10 11.35
CA ARG A 99 9.44 5.55 12.60
C ARG A 99 9.49 4.42 13.64
N LYS A 100 8.37 3.74 13.90
CA LYS A 100 8.33 2.59 14.81
C LYS A 100 9.28 1.48 14.39
N CYS A 101 9.41 1.21 13.08
CA CYS A 101 10.34 0.24 12.53
C CYS A 101 11.79 0.58 12.89
N THR A 102 12.18 1.85 12.74
CA THR A 102 13.50 2.33 13.14
C THR A 102 13.71 2.23 14.66
N GLU A 103 12.73 2.67 15.46
CA GLU A 103 12.77 2.58 16.93
C GLU A 103 12.87 1.13 17.43
N SER A 104 12.33 0.18 16.66
CA SER A 104 12.33 -1.25 16.99
C SER A 104 13.50 -2.01 16.38
N ASN A 105 14.49 -1.33 15.79
CA ASN A 105 15.62 -1.93 15.07
C ASN A 105 15.19 -2.97 14.02
N GLY A 106 14.08 -2.71 13.32
CA GLY A 106 13.53 -3.60 12.29
C GLY A 106 12.70 -4.78 12.82
N ASN A 107 12.52 -4.92 14.14
CA ASN A 107 11.62 -5.91 14.71
C ASN A 107 10.15 -5.53 14.50
N TYR A 108 9.24 -6.51 14.60
CA TYR A 108 7.80 -6.26 14.61
C TYR A 108 7.40 -5.44 15.85
N PHE A 109 6.53 -4.45 15.66
CA PHE A 109 6.24 -3.41 16.66
C PHE A 109 4.75 -3.16 16.91
N ASP A 110 3.88 -4.03 16.38
CA ASP A 110 2.44 -3.95 16.58
C ASP A 110 1.90 -5.30 17.08
N GLU A 111 1.18 -5.28 18.19
CA GLU A 111 0.21 -6.33 18.51
C GLU A 111 -0.98 -6.20 17.57
N ILE A 112 -1.57 -7.34 17.20
CA ILE A 112 -2.53 -7.55 16.08
C ILE A 112 -3.79 -6.63 16.12
N ASN A 113 -3.97 -5.80 17.15
CA ASN A 113 -5.21 -5.08 17.45
C ASN A 113 -5.19 -3.53 17.46
N SER A 114 -4.11 -2.82 17.09
CA SER A 114 -4.03 -1.35 17.36
C SER A 114 -3.86 -0.39 16.16
N PHE A 115 -4.56 -0.61 15.04
CA PHE A 115 -4.76 0.43 14.02
C PHE A 115 -6.12 0.32 13.36
#